data_AF-A0A1G3Z505-F1
#
_entry.id   AF-A0A1G3Z505-F1
#
_cell.length_a   1.000
_cell.length_b   1.000
_cell.length_c   1.000
_cell.angle_alpha   90.00
_cell.angle_beta   90.00
_cell.angle_gamma   90.00
#
_symmetry.space_group_name_H-M   'P 1'
#
loop_
_entity.id
_entity.type
_entity.pdbx_description
1 polymer ?
#
loop_
_entity_poly.entity_id
_entity_poly.type
_entity_poly.pdbx_seq_one_letter_code
_entity_poly.pdbx_strand_id
1 'polypeptide(L)'
;MRHNNHRHQLGVKKEHRIAMVSAMACALIKHGRITTTLAKAKALRPFAERIITLAKKAAATEDKAEKLHYRRLAIARMRDVDAVRILFDERAAEFAKRPGGYTRIYKLIPRVTDAASMGIIELIAASDEGYKKAARKTRARSKKASVPAAETSSKVVEDSKESTATKE
;
A
#
# COMPACT_ATOMS: atom_id res chain seq x y z
N MET A 1 -0.67 -24.51 -6.06
CA MET A 1 -0.05 -23.26 -5.54
C MET A 1 -0.80 -22.04 -6.09
N ARG A 2 -0.78 -20.90 -5.40
CA ARG A 2 -1.44 -19.64 -5.81
C ARG A 2 -0.42 -18.62 -6.32
N HIS A 3 0.31 -18.93 -7.39
CA HIS A 3 1.29 -18.00 -7.98
C HIS A 3 0.60 -16.75 -8.57
N ASN A 4 1.25 -15.59 -8.45
CA ASN A 4 0.81 -14.28 -8.99
C ASN A 4 -0.58 -13.78 -8.56
N ASN A 5 -1.17 -14.35 -7.51
CA ASN A 5 -2.45 -13.89 -6.97
C ASN A 5 -2.29 -12.63 -6.11
N HIS A 6 -2.35 -11.46 -6.75
CA HIS A 6 -2.27 -10.13 -6.12
C HIS A 6 -3.62 -9.61 -5.61
N ARG A 7 -4.67 -10.43 -5.65
CA ARG A 7 -6.03 -10.05 -5.23
C ARG A 7 -6.24 -10.40 -3.76
N HIS A 8 -6.58 -9.41 -2.94
CA HIS A 8 -7.01 -9.64 -1.57
C HIS A 8 -8.39 -10.30 -1.57
N GLN A 9 -8.48 -11.60 -1.26
CA GLN A 9 -9.75 -12.32 -1.32
C GLN A 9 -10.68 -11.98 -0.14
N LEU A 10 -10.13 -11.53 0.99
CA LEU A 10 -10.83 -11.06 2.20
C LEU A 10 -11.82 -12.08 2.81
N GLY A 11 -11.71 -13.37 2.45
CA GLY A 11 -12.60 -14.43 2.95
C GLY A 11 -14.04 -14.38 2.42
N VAL A 12 -14.33 -13.55 1.42
CA VAL A 12 -15.70 -13.32 0.92
C VAL A 12 -15.83 -13.59 -0.59
N LYS A 13 -17.07 -13.80 -1.05
CA LYS A 13 -17.41 -13.92 -2.48
C LYS A 13 -17.01 -12.67 -3.26
N LYS A 14 -16.80 -12.81 -4.57
CA LYS A 14 -16.28 -11.74 -5.45
C LYS A 14 -17.21 -10.52 -5.47
N GLU A 15 -18.50 -10.76 -5.57
CA GLU A 15 -19.56 -9.74 -5.67
C GLU A 15 -19.61 -8.92 -4.39
N HIS A 16 -19.63 -9.61 -3.24
CA HIS A 16 -19.60 -8.97 -1.92
C HIS A 16 -18.31 -8.18 -1.70
N ARG A 17 -17.16 -8.70 -2.14
CA ARG A 17 -15.88 -7.99 -2.05
C ARG A 17 -15.91 -6.68 -2.83
N ILE A 18 -16.43 -6.70 -4.06
CA ILE A 18 -16.51 -5.49 -4.91
C ILE A 18 -17.42 -4.46 -4.23
N ALA A 19 -18.60 -4.87 -3.75
CA ALA A 19 -19.53 -3.99 -3.07
C ALA A 19 -18.91 -3.40 -1.77
N MET A 20 -18.26 -4.21 -0.95
CA MET A 20 -17.62 -3.78 0.28
C MET A 20 -16.49 -2.78 0.04
N VAL A 21 -15.61 -3.03 -0.94
CA VAL A 21 -14.52 -2.09 -1.29
C VAL A 21 -15.08 -0.79 -1.85
N SER A 22 -16.13 -0.87 -2.67
CA SER A 22 -16.84 0.31 -3.20
C SER A 22 -17.40 1.17 -2.06
N ALA A 23 -18.15 0.57 -1.13
CA ALA A 23 -18.74 1.27 0.00
C ALA A 23 -17.67 1.91 0.92
N MET A 24 -16.57 1.20 1.19
CA MET A 24 -15.47 1.77 1.97
C MET A 24 -14.77 2.92 1.24
N ALA A 25 -14.68 2.89 -0.10
CA ALA A 25 -14.14 4.01 -0.87
C ALA A 25 -15.05 5.24 -0.79
N CYS A 26 -16.37 5.05 -0.89
CA CYS A 26 -17.34 6.13 -0.71
C CYS A 26 -17.23 6.76 0.69
N ALA A 27 -17.12 5.93 1.73
CA ALA A 27 -16.93 6.40 3.09
C ALA A 27 -15.59 7.13 3.29
N LEU A 28 -14.49 6.60 2.73
CA LEU A 28 -13.18 7.23 2.77
C LEU A 28 -13.20 8.60 2.09
N ILE A 29 -13.88 8.71 0.95
CA ILE A 29 -14.07 10.00 0.29
C ILE A 29 -14.87 10.88 1.22
N LYS A 30 -16.13 10.57 1.52
CA LYS A 30 -17.02 11.41 2.34
C LYS A 30 -16.36 11.95 3.63
N HIS A 31 -15.70 11.08 4.41
CA HIS A 31 -15.14 11.44 5.72
C HIS A 31 -13.64 11.77 5.72
N GLY A 32 -12.90 11.50 4.65
CA GLY A 32 -11.44 11.69 4.57
C GLY A 32 -10.58 10.70 5.37
N ARG A 33 -11.14 10.07 6.42
CA ARG A 33 -10.45 9.08 7.27
C ARG A 33 -11.44 8.02 7.74
N ILE A 34 -11.05 6.74 7.68
CA ILE A 34 -11.84 5.61 8.20
C ILE A 34 -10.97 4.61 8.96
N THR A 35 -11.55 4.00 10.00
CA THR A 35 -10.95 2.91 10.79
C THR A 35 -11.50 1.56 10.31
N THR A 36 -10.62 0.63 9.95
CA THR A 36 -11.02 -0.71 9.50
C THR A 36 -9.96 -1.76 9.83
N THR A 37 -10.11 -3.00 9.39
CA THR A 37 -9.06 -4.01 9.55
C THR A 37 -7.92 -3.77 8.56
N LEU A 38 -6.70 -4.09 8.96
CA LEU A 38 -5.50 -3.85 8.16
C LEU A 38 -5.58 -4.52 6.78
N ALA A 39 -6.18 -5.72 6.71
CA ALA A 39 -6.39 -6.42 5.45
C ALA A 39 -7.35 -5.67 4.51
N LYS A 40 -8.47 -5.13 5.05
CA LYS A 40 -9.43 -4.33 4.29
C LYS A 40 -8.83 -3.00 3.83
N ALA A 41 -8.08 -2.32 4.69
CA ALA A 41 -7.38 -1.08 4.34
C ALA A 41 -6.38 -1.30 3.19
N LYS A 42 -5.56 -2.37 3.25
CA LYS A 42 -4.63 -2.73 2.17
C LYS A 42 -5.35 -3.07 0.86
N ALA A 43 -6.49 -3.75 0.94
CA ALA A 43 -7.31 -4.05 -0.23
C ALA A 43 -7.99 -2.81 -0.85
N LEU A 44 -8.33 -1.82 -0.02
CA LEU A 44 -8.96 -0.58 -0.46
C LEU A 44 -8.00 0.34 -1.23
N ARG A 45 -6.73 0.43 -0.81
CA ARG A 45 -5.72 1.32 -1.41
C ARG A 45 -5.68 1.34 -2.94
N PRO A 46 -5.49 0.21 -3.65
CA PRO A 46 -5.40 0.23 -5.11
C PRO A 46 -6.71 0.67 -5.78
N PHE A 47 -7.85 0.44 -5.13
CA PHE A 47 -9.14 0.90 -5.64
C PHE A 47 -9.30 2.41 -5.46
N ALA A 48 -9.07 2.92 -4.24
CA ALA A 48 -9.17 4.34 -3.91
C ALA A 48 -8.18 5.19 -4.74
N GLU A 49 -6.92 4.76 -4.86
CA GLU A 49 -5.90 5.48 -5.64
C GLU A 49 -6.31 5.63 -7.12
N ARG A 50 -6.91 4.58 -7.71
CA ARG A 50 -7.39 4.63 -9.10
C ARG A 50 -8.55 5.60 -9.27
N ILE A 51 -9.48 5.62 -8.32
CA ILE A 51 -10.64 6.54 -8.35
C ILE A 51 -10.17 8.00 -8.23
N ILE A 52 -9.27 8.29 -7.28
CA ILE A 52 -8.69 9.64 -7.12
C ILE A 52 -7.93 10.06 -8.38
N THR A 53 -7.23 9.12 -9.03
CA THR A 53 -6.54 9.38 -10.30
C THR A 53 -7.51 9.78 -11.42
N LEU A 54 -8.72 9.19 -11.48
CA LEU A 54 -9.74 9.61 -12.46
C LEU A 54 -10.21 11.04 -12.21
N ALA A 55 -10.46 11.39 -10.94
CA ALA A 55 -10.86 12.74 -10.56
C ALA A 55 -9.77 13.77 -10.90
N LYS A 56 -8.50 13.44 -10.61
CA LYS A 56 -7.35 14.28 -10.95
C LYS A 56 -7.23 14.49 -12.47
N LYS A 57 -7.39 13.44 -13.27
CA LYS A 57 -7.35 13.55 -14.74
C LYS A 57 -8.48 14.43 -15.26
N ALA A 58 -9.69 14.27 -14.74
CA ALA A 58 -10.81 15.12 -15.10
C ALA A 58 -10.56 16.60 -14.76
N ALA A 59 -9.91 16.89 -13.63
CA ALA A 59 -9.54 18.25 -13.25
C ALA A 59 -8.42 18.85 -14.13
N ALA A 60 -7.62 18.01 -14.80
CA ALA A 60 -6.49 18.46 -15.63
C ALA A 60 -6.84 18.63 -17.12
N THR A 61 -7.86 17.93 -17.62
CA THR A 61 -8.38 18.15 -18.98
C THR A 61 -9.29 19.37 -18.98
N GLU A 62 -9.35 20.13 -20.07
CA GLU A 62 -10.39 21.17 -20.26
C GLU A 62 -11.64 20.70 -21.00
N ASP A 63 -11.52 19.70 -21.87
CA ASP A 63 -12.63 19.13 -22.63
C ASP A 63 -13.74 18.56 -21.72
N LYS A 64 -14.96 19.06 -21.93
CA LYS A 64 -16.18 18.65 -21.23
C LYS A 64 -16.51 17.18 -21.49
N ALA A 65 -16.26 16.67 -22.69
CA ALA A 65 -16.57 15.28 -23.03
C ALA A 65 -15.67 14.30 -22.23
N GLU A 66 -14.37 14.60 -22.15
CA GLU A 66 -13.43 13.83 -21.34
C GLU A 66 -13.72 13.92 -19.84
N LYS A 67 -14.02 15.12 -19.31
CA LYS A 67 -14.45 15.32 -17.92
C LYS A 67 -15.64 14.41 -17.57
N LEU A 68 -16.64 14.37 -18.45
CA LEU A 68 -17.83 13.54 -18.28
C LEU A 68 -17.51 12.04 -18.35
N HIS A 69 -16.60 11.63 -19.26
CA HIS A 69 -16.17 10.24 -19.38
C HIS A 69 -15.55 9.73 -18.08
N TYR A 70 -14.62 10.47 -17.47
CA TYR A 70 -14.00 10.10 -16.20
C TYR A 70 -15.02 10.02 -15.05
N ARG A 71 -15.97 10.96 -15.00
CA ARG A 71 -17.06 10.95 -14.00
C ARG A 71 -17.94 9.71 -14.15
N ARG A 72 -18.34 9.35 -15.38
CA ARG A 72 -19.12 8.13 -15.67
C ARG A 72 -18.38 6.86 -15.25
N LEU A 73 -17.08 6.79 -15.51
CA LEU A 73 -16.25 5.64 -15.11
C LEU A 73 -16.14 5.51 -13.58
N ALA A 74 -16.03 6.64 -12.86
CA ALA A 74 -16.03 6.65 -11.40
C ALA A 74 -17.38 6.19 -10.83
N ILE A 75 -18.50 6.71 -11.35
CA ILE A 75 -19.85 6.29 -10.94
C ILE A 75 -20.07 4.79 -11.16
N ALA A 76 -19.66 4.27 -12.32
CA ALA A 76 -19.79 2.84 -12.62
C ALA A 76 -19.05 1.93 -11.61
N ARG A 77 -17.94 2.43 -11.05
CA ARG A 77 -17.14 1.69 -10.07
C ARG A 77 -17.63 1.86 -8.64
N MET A 78 -17.99 3.08 -8.23
CA MET A 78 -18.37 3.41 -6.86
C MET A 78 -19.85 3.20 -6.54
N ARG A 79 -20.72 3.32 -7.57
CA ARG A 79 -22.18 3.22 -7.46
C ARG A 79 -22.81 4.24 -6.50
N ASP A 80 -22.12 5.33 -6.19
CA ASP A 80 -22.56 6.41 -5.30
C ASP A 80 -22.29 7.75 -5.98
N VAL A 81 -23.35 8.46 -6.34
CA VAL A 81 -23.25 9.72 -7.10
C VAL A 81 -22.76 10.87 -6.22
N ASP A 82 -23.17 10.89 -4.95
CA ASP A 82 -22.82 11.95 -4.01
C ASP A 82 -21.34 11.90 -3.64
N ALA A 83 -20.81 10.70 -3.38
CA ALA A 83 -19.39 10.53 -3.11
C ALA A 83 -18.54 10.97 -4.32
N VAL A 84 -18.99 10.66 -5.54
CA VAL A 84 -18.30 11.08 -6.77
C VAL A 84 -18.38 12.60 -6.95
N ARG A 85 -19.53 13.21 -6.68
CA ARG A 85 -19.70 14.68 -6.72
C ARG A 85 -18.67 15.35 -5.80
N ILE A 86 -18.64 14.96 -4.53
CA ILE A 86 -17.71 15.51 -3.54
C ILE A 86 -16.24 15.31 -4.00
N LEU A 87 -15.90 14.15 -4.56
CA LEU A 87 -14.54 13.89 -5.01
C LEU A 87 -14.12 14.80 -6.17
N PHE A 88 -14.98 14.97 -7.17
CA PHE A 88 -14.66 15.71 -8.39
C PHE A 88 -14.73 17.22 -8.18
N ASP A 89 -15.69 17.69 -7.39
CA ASP A 89 -15.98 19.11 -7.25
C ASP A 89 -15.13 19.74 -6.12
N GLU A 90 -14.95 19.06 -4.99
CA GLU A 90 -14.26 19.62 -3.81
C GLU A 90 -12.83 19.10 -3.68
N ARG A 91 -12.65 17.77 -3.67
CA ARG A 91 -11.38 17.16 -3.27
C ARG A 91 -10.35 16.99 -4.39
N ALA A 92 -10.73 17.13 -5.66
CA ALA A 92 -9.83 16.91 -6.78
C ALA A 92 -8.60 17.84 -6.73
N ALA A 93 -8.80 19.09 -6.29
CA ALA A 93 -7.75 20.10 -6.16
C ALA A 93 -6.67 19.70 -5.13
N GLU A 94 -7.06 19.00 -4.04
CA GLU A 94 -6.14 18.56 -2.98
C GLU A 94 -5.07 17.60 -3.49
N PHE A 95 -5.32 16.89 -4.59
CA PHE A 95 -4.44 15.86 -5.13
C PHE A 95 -3.65 16.30 -6.37
N ALA A 96 -3.87 17.52 -6.87
CA ALA A 96 -3.31 17.98 -8.14
C ALA A 96 -1.78 17.91 -8.19
N LYS A 97 -1.10 18.39 -7.15
CA LYS A 97 0.37 18.45 -7.08
C LYS A 97 1.04 17.11 -6.75
N ARG A 98 0.28 16.11 -6.26
CA ARG A 98 0.83 14.82 -5.83
C ARG A 98 0.85 13.82 -6.99
N PRO A 99 1.99 13.18 -7.34
CA PRO A 99 2.06 12.23 -8.46
C PRO A 99 1.38 10.88 -8.14
N GLY A 100 1.28 10.49 -6.87
CA GLY A 100 0.65 9.25 -6.44
C GLY A 100 0.74 9.04 -4.92
N GLY A 101 0.13 7.95 -4.43
CA GLY A 101 0.08 7.68 -3.00
C GLY A 101 -0.83 8.67 -2.26
N TYR A 102 -2.09 8.77 -2.70
CA TYR A 102 -3.08 9.67 -2.11
C TYR A 102 -3.65 9.17 -0.78
N THR A 103 -3.35 7.92 -0.41
CA THR A 103 -3.84 7.31 0.83
C THR A 103 -2.68 6.87 1.73
N ARG A 104 -2.85 7.03 3.04
CA ARG A 104 -1.93 6.51 4.07
C ARG A 104 -2.64 5.46 4.90
N ILE A 105 -1.89 4.44 5.35
CA ILE A 105 -2.38 3.47 6.35
C ILE A 105 -1.53 3.58 7.61
N TYR A 106 -2.17 3.78 8.75
CA TYR A 106 -1.58 3.60 10.07
C TYR A 106 -2.06 2.29 10.67
N LYS A 107 -1.14 1.56 11.32
CA LYS A 107 -1.52 0.40 12.12
C LYS A 107 -2.04 0.87 13.48
N LEU A 108 -3.09 0.24 13.95
CA LEU A 108 -3.63 0.46 15.29
C LEU A 108 -3.38 -0.77 16.16
N ILE A 109 -3.70 -0.61 17.44
CA ILE A 109 -3.76 -1.71 18.41
C ILE A 109 -4.78 -2.75 17.91
N PRO A 110 -4.53 -4.06 18.07
CA PRO A 110 -5.50 -5.11 17.76
C PRO A 110 -6.83 -4.88 18.49
N ARG A 111 -7.94 -5.26 17.85
CA ARG A 111 -9.26 -5.19 18.48
C ARG A 111 -9.33 -6.19 19.64
N VAL A 112 -9.89 -5.75 20.77
CA VAL A 112 -9.91 -6.52 22.03
C VAL A 112 -10.64 -7.86 21.89
N THR A 113 -11.75 -7.91 21.14
CA THR A 113 -12.66 -9.07 21.12
C THR A 113 -12.14 -10.26 20.31
N ASP A 114 -11.49 -10.01 19.18
CA ASP A 114 -11.10 -11.04 18.20
C ASP A 114 -9.63 -10.93 17.78
N ALA A 115 -8.86 -10.08 18.48
CA ALA A 115 -7.46 -9.75 18.19
C ALA A 115 -7.22 -9.31 16.73
N ALA A 116 -8.25 -8.83 16.01
CA ALA A 116 -8.11 -8.45 14.62
C ALA A 116 -7.17 -7.25 14.48
N SER A 117 -6.18 -7.34 13.59
CA SER A 117 -5.26 -6.23 13.32
C SER A 117 -6.02 -5.05 12.70
N MET A 118 -6.13 -3.96 13.44
CA MET A 118 -6.82 -2.74 13.00
C MET A 118 -5.86 -1.79 12.28
N GLY A 119 -6.43 -0.90 11.48
CA GLY A 119 -5.70 0.19 10.85
C GLY A 119 -6.61 1.35 10.44
N ILE A 120 -6.04 2.54 10.43
CA ILE A 120 -6.67 3.74 9.88
C ILE A 120 -6.20 3.88 8.44
N ILE A 121 -7.12 4.16 7.52
CA ILE A 121 -6.79 4.66 6.19
C ILE A 121 -7.33 6.08 6.02
N GLU A 122 -6.49 6.96 5.52
CA GLU A 122 -6.79 8.39 5.36
C GLU A 122 -6.30 8.93 4.02
N LEU A 123 -6.92 10.02 3.58
CA LEU A 123 -6.47 10.83 2.45
C LEU A 123 -5.31 11.74 2.87
N ILE A 124 -4.32 11.90 1.99
CA ILE A 124 -3.15 12.75 2.19
C ILE A 124 -3.29 14.02 1.34
N ALA A 125 -3.11 15.19 1.96
CA ALA A 125 -3.06 16.47 1.27
C ALA A 125 -1.81 16.63 0.37
N ALA A 126 -1.88 17.50 -0.64
CA ALA A 126 -0.76 17.82 -1.53
C ALA A 126 0.49 18.34 -0.80
N SER A 127 0.34 19.00 0.36
CA SER A 127 1.43 19.62 1.13
C SER A 127 2.28 18.65 1.95
N ASP A 128 1.85 17.40 2.11
CA ASP A 128 2.60 16.43 2.91
C ASP A 128 3.84 15.92 2.13
N GLU A 129 5.02 16.35 2.53
CA GLU A 129 6.30 15.95 1.91
C GLU A 129 6.59 14.43 2.01
N GLY A 130 5.80 13.71 2.80
CA GLY A 130 5.93 12.28 3.01
C GLY A 130 7.17 11.91 3.83
N TYR A 131 7.36 10.60 4.00
CA TYR A 131 8.54 10.09 4.69
C TYR A 131 9.74 10.10 3.72
N LYS A 132 10.86 10.72 4.13
CA LYS A 132 12.14 10.62 3.42
C LYS A 132 12.46 9.13 3.21
N LYS A 133 12.59 8.71 1.95
CA LYS A 133 12.98 7.33 1.62
C LYS A 133 14.36 7.08 2.22
N ALA A 134 14.43 6.27 3.28
CA ALA A 134 15.70 5.70 3.72
C ALA A 134 16.30 4.93 2.53
N ALA A 135 17.56 5.21 2.21
CA ALA A 135 18.25 4.57 1.10
C ALA A 135 18.16 3.04 1.28
N ARG A 136 17.49 2.38 0.33
CA ARG A 136 17.39 0.92 0.33
C ARG A 136 18.79 0.37 0.08
N LYS A 137 19.47 -0.13 1.13
CA LYS A 137 20.71 -0.90 0.99
C LYS A 137 20.43 -2.02 0.00
N THR A 138 20.95 -1.90 -1.21
CA THR A 138 20.95 -2.95 -2.21
C THR A 138 21.78 -4.09 -1.63
N ARG A 139 21.13 -5.18 -1.21
CA ARG A 139 21.85 -6.44 -1.00
C ARG A 139 22.44 -6.82 -2.36
N ALA A 140 23.75 -6.62 -2.51
CA ALA A 140 24.50 -7.10 -3.65
C ALA A 140 24.19 -8.59 -3.81
N ARG A 141 23.56 -8.96 -4.93
CA ARG A 141 23.46 -10.36 -5.35
C ARG A 141 24.91 -10.83 -5.53
N SER A 142 25.42 -11.57 -4.56
CA SER A 142 26.67 -12.30 -4.69
C SER A 142 26.55 -13.19 -5.92
N LYS A 143 27.25 -12.83 -7.00
CA LYS A 143 27.52 -13.73 -8.11
C LYS A 143 28.26 -14.92 -7.49
N LYS A 144 27.56 -16.05 -7.38
CA LYS A 144 28.18 -17.34 -7.08
C LYS A 144 28.99 -17.70 -8.33
N ALA A 145 30.24 -17.23 -8.36
CA ALA A 145 31.19 -17.61 -9.37
C ALA A 145 31.45 -19.12 -9.23
N SER A 146 31.36 -19.78 -10.38
CA SER A 146 31.74 -21.16 -10.63
C SER A 146 33.08 -21.52 -9.99
N VAL A 147 33.08 -22.58 -9.18
CA VAL A 147 34.29 -23.25 -8.70
C VAL A 147 34.60 -24.39 -9.68
N PRO A 148 35.75 -24.44 -10.36
CA PRO A 148 36.30 -25.69 -10.86
C PRO A 148 37.07 -26.40 -9.75
N ALA A 149 36.92 -27.72 -9.70
CA ALA A 149 37.53 -28.63 -8.75
C ALA A 149 39.04 -28.81 -8.98
N ALA A 150 39.82 -28.95 -7.89
CA ALA A 150 40.70 -30.11 -7.59
C ALA A 150 41.85 -29.75 -6.62
N GLU A 151 41.94 -30.54 -5.53
CA GLU A 151 43.15 -31.03 -4.81
C GLU A 151 44.02 -30.00 -4.03
N THR A 152 44.50 -30.22 -2.79
CA THR A 152 44.77 -31.45 -2.00
C THR A 152 44.93 -31.15 -0.49
N SER A 153 44.33 -32.02 0.33
CA SER A 153 44.77 -32.62 1.61
C SER A 153 45.50 -31.83 2.71
N SER A 154 44.84 -31.83 3.88
CA SER A 154 45.34 -32.22 5.22
C SER A 154 46.39 -31.36 5.95
N LYS A 155 45.96 -30.77 7.07
CA LYS A 155 46.48 -31.12 8.40
C LYS A 155 45.47 -30.77 9.50
N VAL A 156 45.36 -31.69 10.44
CA VAL A 156 44.40 -31.83 11.53
C VAL A 156 45.21 -31.68 12.83
N VAL A 157 44.64 -30.94 13.79
CA VAL A 157 44.71 -31.12 15.26
C VAL A 157 45.79 -30.43 16.11
N GLU A 158 45.24 -29.74 17.14
CA GLU A 158 45.67 -29.43 18.53
C GLU A 158 47.01 -28.75 18.82
N ASP A 159 46.95 -27.60 19.53
CA ASP A 159 47.17 -27.63 20.98
C ASP A 159 46.53 -26.41 21.68
N SER A 160 46.47 -26.51 22.99
CA SER A 160 45.59 -25.91 23.97
C SER A 160 46.34 -25.01 24.96
N LYS A 161 45.57 -24.28 25.78
CA LYS A 161 45.90 -23.62 27.07
C LYS A 161 46.51 -22.20 27.01
N GLU A 162 45.81 -21.18 27.52
CA GLU A 162 45.63 -20.76 28.95
C GLU A 162 46.66 -19.63 29.25
N SER A 163 46.28 -18.39 29.57
CA SER A 163 45.92 -18.01 30.93
C SER A 163 45.64 -16.49 31.06
N THR A 164 44.57 -16.21 31.82
CA THR A 164 44.42 -15.20 32.89
C THR A 164 44.37 -13.70 32.59
N ALA A 165 43.16 -13.17 32.82
CA ALA A 165 42.85 -11.81 33.24
C ALA A 165 43.37 -11.52 34.66
N THR A 166 43.91 -10.32 34.88
CA THR A 166 44.14 -9.71 36.19
C THR A 166 43.17 -8.53 36.36
N LYS A 167 42.54 -8.49 37.54
CA LYS A 167 41.60 -7.48 38.00
C LYS A 167 42.05 -7.15 39.43
N GLU A 168 42.61 -5.97 39.61
CA GLU A 168 42.57 -5.10 40.80
C GLU A 168 43.19 -3.75 40.43
#